data_AF-A0A2Z7CP47-F1
#
_entry.id   AF-A0A2Z7CP47-F1
#
_cell.length_a   1.000
_cell.length_b   1.000
_cell.length_c   1.000
_cell.angle_alpha   90.00
_cell.angle_beta   90.00
_cell.angle_gamma   90.00
#
_symmetry.space_group_name_H-M   'P 1'
#
loop_
_entity.id
_entity.type
_entity.pdbx_description
1 polymer ?
#
loop_
_entity_poly.entity_id
_entity_poly.type
_entity_poly.pdbx_seq_one_letter_code
_entity_poly.pdbx_strand_id
1 'polypeptide(L)'
;MDFSRNRFSLEKPICVGRHAFGDQYRATDTVIREPGKLKLVFVPENGDEPIELDVHDFKGPGVALAILFEHLLNHHLQWPWGKSGLYLSTKNTILKKYDGRFKDIFQEVYEENI
;
A
#
# COMPACT_ATOMS: atom_id res chain seq x y z
N MET A 1 -0.33 3.94 32.09
CA MET A 1 -0.06 2.55 31.65
C MET A 1 1.37 2.52 31.12
N ASP A 2 2.23 1.75 31.77
CA ASP A 2 3.64 1.63 31.41
C ASP A 2 3.79 0.59 30.29
N PHE A 3 4.31 1.01 29.14
CA PHE A 3 4.57 0.15 27.97
C PHE A 3 5.94 -0.57 28.05
N SER A 4 6.63 -0.55 29.19
CA SER A 4 8.03 -1.01 29.30
C SER A 4 8.26 -2.52 29.36
N ARG A 5 7.24 -3.39 29.30
CA ARG A 5 7.44 -4.83 29.55
C ARG A 5 6.81 -5.73 28.50
N ASN A 6 7.65 -6.06 27.50
CA ASN A 6 7.81 -7.39 26.87
C ASN A 6 8.49 -7.19 25.51
N ARG A 7 9.79 -6.91 25.51
CA ARG A 7 10.60 -7.02 24.28
C ARG A 7 11.30 -8.36 24.30
N PHE A 8 10.91 -9.24 23.37
CA PHE A 8 11.66 -10.45 23.08
C PHE A 8 13.08 -10.05 22.64
N SER A 9 14.11 -10.70 23.19
CA SER A 9 15.49 -10.49 22.78
C SER A 9 15.73 -11.19 21.45
N LEU A 10 16.14 -10.45 20.43
CA LEU A 10 16.51 -11.01 19.14
C LEU A 10 17.91 -11.61 19.23
N GLU A 11 18.05 -12.92 18.98
CA GLU A 11 19.36 -13.59 18.90
C GLU A 11 20.09 -13.29 17.57
N LYS A 12 19.37 -12.82 16.56
CA LYS A 12 19.90 -12.45 15.23
C LYS A 12 19.29 -11.13 14.74
N PRO A 13 20.04 -10.31 13.99
CA PRO A 13 19.53 -9.04 13.45
C PRO A 13 18.41 -9.28 12.43
N ILE A 14 17.40 -8.41 12.43
CA ILE A 14 16.35 -8.38 11.41
C ILE A 14 16.63 -7.20 10.48
N CYS A 15 16.69 -7.45 9.18
CA CYS A 15 16.76 -6.41 8.17
C CYS A 15 15.34 -6.10 7.67
N VAL A 16 14.98 -4.81 7.60
CA VAL A 16 13.66 -4.37 7.13
C VAL A 16 13.84 -3.62 5.81
N GLY A 17 13.36 -4.23 4.72
CA GLY A 17 13.22 -3.54 3.44
C GLY A 17 12.01 -2.60 3.50
N ARG A 18 12.21 -1.31 3.24
CA ARG A 18 11.14 -0.32 3.21
C ARG A 18 10.91 0.16 1.79
N HIS A 19 9.67 0.03 1.30
CA HIS A 19 9.26 0.71 0.07
C HIS A 19 9.22 2.22 0.33
N ALA A 20 9.98 2.98 -0.47
CA ALA A 20 10.20 4.41 -0.24
C ALA A 20 9.43 5.30 -1.23
N PHE A 21 8.71 4.72 -2.19
CA PHE A 21 8.02 5.47 -3.24
C PHE A 21 6.50 5.27 -3.15
N GLY A 22 5.71 6.27 -3.52
CA GLY A 22 4.25 6.15 -3.51
C GLY A 22 3.65 6.01 -2.11
N ASP A 23 2.57 5.22 -2.00
CA ASP A 23 1.78 5.02 -0.79
C ASP A 23 1.38 6.36 -0.15
N GLN A 24 1.39 6.41 1.18
CA GLN A 24 1.11 7.59 1.97
C GLN A 24 2.03 8.80 1.66
N TYR A 25 3.21 8.60 1.06
CA TYR A 25 4.12 9.71 0.74
C TYR A 25 3.68 10.54 -0.46
N ARG A 26 2.83 9.98 -1.31
CA ARG A 26 2.21 10.69 -2.45
C ARG A 26 0.69 10.66 -2.35
N ALA A 27 0.16 10.51 -1.15
CA ALA A 27 -1.27 10.49 -0.92
C ALA A 27 -1.86 11.90 -0.98
N THR A 28 -3.12 11.97 -1.37
CA THR A 28 -3.91 13.20 -1.33
C THR A 28 -4.97 13.05 -0.27
N ASP A 29 -5.07 14.01 0.63
CA ASP A 29 -6.08 14.06 1.68
C ASP A 29 -6.87 15.36 1.66
N THR A 30 -8.07 15.32 2.26
CA THR A 30 -8.92 16.49 2.39
C THR A 30 -9.86 16.36 3.58
N VAL A 31 -10.20 17.51 4.18
CA VAL A 31 -11.21 17.61 5.23
C VAL A 31 -12.59 17.81 4.59
N ILE A 32 -13.51 16.90 4.85
CA ILE A 32 -14.91 16.99 4.46
C ILE A 32 -15.67 17.69 5.58
N ARG A 33 -16.36 18.79 5.26
CA ARG A 33 -17.02 19.64 6.28
C ARG A 33 -18.52 19.42 6.39
N GLU A 34 -19.14 18.76 5.42
CA GLU A 34 -20.59 18.60 5.31
C GLU A 34 -20.98 17.22 4.76
N PRO A 35 -22.25 16.80 4.90
CA PRO A 35 -22.73 15.55 4.33
C PRO A 35 -22.63 15.53 2.80
N GLY A 36 -22.28 14.39 2.21
CA GLY A 36 -22.13 14.26 0.76
C GLY A 36 -21.60 12.89 0.34
N LYS A 37 -21.60 12.62 -0.97
CA LYS A 37 -21.04 11.39 -1.54
C LYS A 37 -19.61 11.64 -2.02
N LEU A 38 -18.65 10.90 -1.48
CA LEU A 38 -17.29 10.86 -1.95
C LEU A 38 -17.15 9.78 -3.03
N LYS A 39 -16.64 10.19 -4.19
CA LYS A 39 -16.29 9.32 -5.31
C LYS A 39 -14.80 9.42 -5.63
N LEU A 40 -14.25 8.33 -6.16
CA LEU A 40 -12.95 8.31 -6.82
C LEU A 40 -13.18 8.24 -8.33
N VAL A 41 -12.63 9.20 -9.07
CA VAL A 41 -12.80 9.31 -10.52
C VAL A 41 -11.43 9.20 -11.19
N PHE A 42 -11.29 8.28 -12.14
CA PHE A 42 -10.13 8.18 -13.01
C PHE A 42 -10.55 8.53 -14.44
N VAL A 43 -9.84 9.48 -15.05
CA VAL A 43 -10.13 9.98 -16.40
C VAL A 43 -9.03 9.48 -17.35
N PRO A 44 -9.33 8.54 -18.25
CA PRO A 44 -8.37 8.06 -19.23
C PRO A 44 -7.98 9.13 -20.24
N GLU A 45 -6.70 9.23 -20.60
CA GLU A 45 -6.22 10.19 -21.61
C GLU A 45 -6.65 9.81 -23.04
N ASN A 46 -6.91 8.52 -23.29
CA ASN A 46 -7.32 8.00 -24.60
C ASN A 46 -8.78 8.33 -24.97
N GLY A 47 -9.51 9.04 -24.09
CA GLY A 47 -10.89 9.45 -24.33
C GLY A 47 -11.94 8.40 -23.98
N ASP A 48 -11.54 7.28 -23.39
CA ASP A 48 -12.50 6.29 -22.85
C ASP A 48 -13.32 6.88 -21.70
N GLU A 49 -14.47 6.24 -21.41
CA GLU A 49 -15.34 6.68 -20.32
C GLU A 49 -14.62 6.72 -18.96
N PRO A 50 -14.79 7.78 -18.15
CA PRO A 50 -14.21 7.85 -16.82
C PRO A 50 -14.65 6.68 -15.94
N ILE A 51 -13.71 6.14 -15.17
CA ILE A 51 -14.00 5.14 -14.15
C ILE A 51 -14.42 5.89 -12.89
N GLU A 52 -15.70 5.78 -12.52
CA GLU A 52 -16.22 6.29 -11.25
C GLU A 52 -16.42 5.17 -10.23
N LEU A 53 -15.87 5.36 -9.02
CA LEU A 53 -16.04 4.43 -7.91
C LEU A 53 -16.63 5.16 -6.70
N ASP A 54 -17.73 4.65 -6.17
CA ASP A 54 -18.30 5.13 -4.91
C ASP A 54 -17.39 4.73 -3.75
N VAL A 55 -16.92 5.73 -2.98
CA VAL A 55 -16.01 5.51 -1.84
C VAL A 55 -16.78 5.51 -0.53
N HIS A 56 -17.55 6.57 -0.27
CA HIS A 56 -18.27 6.72 0.99
C HIS A 56 -19.40 7.76 0.91
N ASP A 57 -20.47 7.54 1.69
CA ASP A 57 -21.55 8.51 1.90
C ASP A 57 -21.40 9.19 3.27
N PHE A 58 -20.76 10.36 3.29
CA PHE A 58 -20.61 11.17 4.49
C PHE A 58 -21.97 11.66 5.00
N LYS A 59 -22.25 11.43 6.30
CA LYS A 59 -23.42 11.98 7.01
C LYS A 59 -23.08 13.24 7.82
N GLY A 60 -21.82 13.67 7.81
CA GLY A 60 -21.29 14.80 8.56
C GLY A 60 -19.79 14.97 8.31
N PRO A 61 -19.10 15.82 9.09
CA PRO A 61 -17.69 16.11 8.89
C PRO A 61 -16.78 14.88 9.02
N GLY A 62 -15.69 14.86 8.26
CA GLY A 62 -14.70 13.79 8.29
C GLY A 62 -13.43 14.13 7.50
N VAL A 63 -12.59 13.13 7.26
CA VAL A 63 -11.37 13.26 6.46
C VAL A 63 -11.34 12.12 5.45
N ALA A 64 -10.93 12.42 4.22
CA ALA A 64 -10.72 11.45 3.17
C ALA A 64 -9.23 11.40 2.82
N LEU A 65 -8.75 10.20 2.50
CA LEU A 65 -7.37 9.95 2.06
C LEU A 65 -7.42 9.03 0.83
N ALA A 66 -6.71 9.41 -0.22
CA ALA A 66 -6.45 8.58 -1.38
C ALA A 66 -4.95 8.27 -1.44
N ILE A 67 -4.62 6.98 -1.27
CA ILE A 67 -3.27 6.45 -1.46
C ILE A 67 -3.17 5.82 -2.85
N LEU A 68 -2.02 5.97 -3.51
CA LEU A 68 -1.78 5.43 -4.84
C LEU A 68 -0.54 4.55 -4.85
N PHE A 69 -0.53 3.57 -5.75
CA PHE A 69 0.63 2.76 -6.06
C PHE A 69 0.80 2.79 -7.58
N GLU A 70 1.83 3.49 -8.03
CA GLU A 70 2.21 3.57 -9.42
C GLU A 70 3.49 2.75 -9.57
N HIS A 71 3.39 1.64 -10.29
CA HIS A 71 4.49 0.69 -10.42
C HIS A 71 5.64 1.36 -11.16
N LEU A 72 6.69 1.75 -10.42
CA LEU A 72 7.99 2.00 -11.01
C LEU A 72 8.57 0.63 -11.40
N LEU A 73 8.39 0.29 -12.68
CA LEU A 73 9.17 -0.74 -13.37
C LEU A 73 10.64 -0.55 -12.96
N ASN A 74 11.25 -1.61 -12.42
CA ASN A 74 12.69 -1.72 -12.07
C ASN A 74 13.11 -1.45 -10.61
N HIS A 75 12.25 -1.66 -9.62
CA HIS A 75 12.79 -1.92 -8.28
C HIS A 75 13.18 -3.39 -8.17
N HIS A 76 14.41 -3.65 -8.62
CA HIS A 76 15.21 -4.77 -8.19
C HIS A 76 15.08 -4.94 -6.67
N LEU A 77 14.25 -5.88 -6.21
CA LEU A 77 14.42 -6.51 -4.90
C LEU A 77 15.74 -7.30 -4.97
N GLN A 78 16.85 -6.56 -5.02
CA GLN A 78 18.19 -7.11 -4.95
C GLN A 78 18.44 -7.47 -3.51
N TRP A 79 18.32 -8.76 -3.22
CA TRP A 79 18.55 -9.27 -1.89
C TRP A 79 19.90 -9.99 -1.83
N PRO A 80 20.92 -9.39 -1.20
CA PRO A 80 22.27 -9.95 -1.23
C PRO A 80 22.43 -11.24 -0.41
N TRP A 81 21.40 -11.68 0.33
CA TRP A 81 21.49 -12.79 1.29
C TRP A 81 20.72 -14.06 0.87
N GLY A 82 20.15 -14.11 -0.35
CA GLY A 82 19.41 -15.27 -0.88
C GLY A 82 17.98 -15.47 -0.34
N LYS A 83 17.25 -16.49 -0.86
CA LYS A 83 15.82 -16.76 -0.61
C LYS A 83 15.43 -16.94 0.86
N SER A 84 16.34 -17.47 1.68
CA SER A 84 16.01 -17.95 3.02
C SER A 84 15.78 -16.78 3.99
N GLY A 85 14.57 -16.74 4.57
CA GLY A 85 14.21 -15.75 5.59
C GLY A 85 13.65 -14.43 5.07
N LEU A 86 13.25 -14.36 3.79
CA LEU A 86 12.50 -13.22 3.27
C LEU A 86 10.99 -13.39 3.54
N TYR A 87 10.39 -12.38 4.13
CA TYR A 87 8.96 -12.38 4.46
C TYR A 87 8.32 -11.07 4.01
N LEU A 88 7.16 -11.17 3.37
CA LEU A 88 6.27 -10.04 3.09
C LEU A 88 5.00 -10.17 3.93
N SER A 89 4.55 -9.06 4.49
CA SER A 89 3.24 -8.97 5.14
C SER A 89 2.47 -7.79 4.56
N THR A 90 1.22 -8.04 4.17
CA THR A 90 0.28 -7.03 3.67
C THR A 90 -1.12 -7.34 4.21
N LYS A 91 -2.09 -6.43 4.01
CA LYS A 91 -3.51 -6.61 4.31
C LYS A 91 -4.32 -6.89 3.04
N ASN A 92 -3.82 -7.75 2.16
CA ASN A 92 -4.45 -8.08 0.87
C ASN A 92 -5.85 -8.72 0.98
N THR A 93 -6.24 -9.26 2.14
CA THR A 93 -7.60 -9.77 2.37
C THR A 93 -8.65 -8.64 2.41
N ILE A 94 -8.24 -7.44 2.83
CA ILE A 94 -9.07 -6.23 2.86
C ILE A 94 -8.79 -5.37 1.62
N LEU A 95 -7.52 -5.10 1.35
CA LEU A 95 -7.05 -4.30 0.21
C LEU A 95 -6.74 -5.19 -0.98
N LYS A 96 -7.80 -5.82 -1.53
CA LYS A 96 -7.66 -6.88 -2.55
C LYS A 96 -6.87 -6.45 -3.79
N LYS A 97 -7.09 -5.23 -4.29
CA LYS A 97 -6.39 -4.73 -5.49
C LYS A 97 -5.04 -4.10 -5.16
N TYR A 98 -5.00 -3.24 -4.16
CA TYR A 98 -3.80 -2.46 -3.80
C TYR A 98 -2.71 -3.37 -3.20
N ASP A 99 -2.94 -3.92 -2.01
CA ASP A 99 -2.01 -4.85 -1.35
C ASP A 99 -1.88 -6.18 -2.09
N GLY A 100 -2.92 -6.59 -2.83
CA GLY A 100 -2.84 -7.74 -3.73
C GLY A 100 -1.76 -7.56 -4.78
N ARG A 101 -1.67 -6.37 -5.40
CA ARG A 101 -0.62 -6.10 -6.39
C ARG A 101 0.79 -6.17 -5.80
N PHE A 102 0.99 -5.69 -4.56
CA PHE A 102 2.27 -5.86 -3.85
C PHE A 102 2.62 -7.32 -3.61
N LYS A 103 1.63 -8.14 -3.20
CA LYS A 103 1.82 -9.58 -3.00
C LYS A 103 2.20 -10.27 -4.32
N ASP A 104 1.48 -9.96 -5.40
CA ASP A 104 1.70 -10.59 -6.70
C ASP A 104 3.08 -10.24 -7.24
N ILE A 105 3.49 -8.96 -7.20
CA ILE A 105 4.83 -8.53 -7.61
C ILE A 105 5.92 -9.18 -6.76
N PHE A 106 5.72 -9.26 -5.45
CA PHE A 106 6.70 -9.92 -4.57
C PHE A 106 6.84 -11.40 -4.91
N GLN A 107 5.73 -12.09 -5.20
CA GLN A 107 5.75 -13.48 -5.62
C GLN A 107 6.47 -13.65 -6.97
N GLU A 108 6.13 -12.84 -7.97
CA GLU A 108 6.78 -12.81 -9.29
C GLU A 108 8.30 -12.65 -9.13
N VAL A 109 8.75 -11.66 -8.37
CA VAL A 109 10.18 -11.39 -8.17
C VAL A 109 10.88 -12.49 -7.36
N TYR A 110 10.20 -13.05 -6.36
CA TYR A 110 10.72 -14.15 -5.54
C TYR A 110 10.94 -15.43 -6.36
N GLU A 111 10.08 -15.69 -7.35
CA GLU A 111 10.18 -16.81 -8.28
C GLU A 111 11.21 -16.56 -9.39
N GLU A 112 11.32 -15.33 -9.91
CA GLU A 112 12.21 -14.99 -11.03
C GLU A 112 13.69 -14.79 -10.64
N ASN A 113 13.98 -14.16 -9.50
CA ASN A 113 15.32 -13.63 -9.22
C ASN A 113 16.19 -14.51 -8.32
N ILE A 114 15.72 -15.70 -7.95
CA ILE A 114 16.49 -16.63 -7.13
C ILE A 114 16.13 -18.07 -7.51
#